data_AF-A0A7D5SNL7-F1
#
_entry.id   AF-A0A7D5SNL7-F1
#
_cell.length_a   1.000
_cell.length_b   1.000
_cell.length_c   1.000
_cell.angle_alpha   90.00
_cell.angle_beta   90.00
_cell.angle_gamma   90.00
#
_symmetry.space_group_name_H-M   'P 1'
#
loop_
_entity.id
_entity.type
_entity.pdbx_description
1 polymer ?
#
loop_
_entity_poly.entity_id
_entity_poly.type
_entity_poly.pdbx_seq_one_letter_code
_entity_poly.pdbx_strand_id
1 'polypeptide(L)'
;MDLDSLELTRPLVARLCVVALVAVLLIPSGVSALTHEPVELQAGNIDEPANGTTVIAVQGFKGRGQNSSKKPARLVGVGPEGDLEWNYEPKEDVTWFYDVDPLDDGTLLVTGVTRDGTTVFKYDPATNSRVWTERLDADDTHDVDLINGDELLVANMRNYNETTETNDDRIFVYNRTTGETVWEYRFERIYDRGDTSGGSGSYTGDWTHVNDIDKIDDGRYMASPRNMDEVVVINRSTKEVDLSLGTPGNHSVIYEQHNPNYLDSEDGAPTILVADSENDRVVEYEYAGGEGRNASWERIWNLGVDGNLNWPRDADRLPSGNTLVTDSLNHRVMEVTPEGEVVWEYYAPWGTYEAERVQLGDEPGGPTIADQNASGAYGLNGSAALTPGATERATFASWLHTTFAGTPISGQVDWVAERWAHIAPWVRPVWMNPWAFVAFLGAAAVTLGWAGGEAVYHRRWIGGRLRAGYDRVRPSGGGSSRPDD
;
A
#
# COMPACT_ATOMS: atom_id res chain seq x y z
N MET A 1 -41.31 -41.87 15.82
CA MET A 1 -39.88 -41.63 16.07
C MET A 1 -39.76 -41.43 17.56
N ASP A 2 -39.36 -42.47 18.29
CA ASP A 2 -39.06 -42.37 19.72
C ASP A 2 -37.84 -41.46 19.88
N LEU A 3 -38.03 -40.36 20.62
CA LEU A 3 -36.99 -39.41 21.01
C LEU A 3 -36.26 -39.84 22.30
N ASP A 4 -36.54 -41.04 22.80
CA ASP A 4 -35.95 -41.55 24.02
C ASP A 4 -34.59 -42.22 23.73
N SER A 5 -33.55 -41.61 24.30
CA SER A 5 -32.15 -42.04 24.41
C SER A 5 -31.19 -41.73 23.24
N LEU A 6 -31.02 -40.44 22.93
CA LEU A 6 -29.68 -39.96 22.56
C LEU A 6 -28.77 -40.08 23.80
N GLU A 7 -28.13 -41.24 24.01
CA GLU A 7 -27.06 -41.35 25.00
C GLU A 7 -25.92 -40.38 24.59
N LEU A 8 -25.80 -39.29 25.33
CA LEU A 8 -24.76 -38.27 25.15
C LEU A 8 -23.40 -38.86 25.50
N THR A 9 -22.79 -39.55 24.54
CA THR A 9 -21.41 -40.01 24.66
C THR A 9 -20.45 -38.82 24.73
N ARG A 10 -19.35 -38.94 25.47
CA ARG A 10 -18.32 -37.88 25.55
C ARG A 10 -17.85 -37.37 24.17
N PRO A 11 -17.64 -38.22 23.15
CA PRO A 11 -17.29 -37.76 21.80
C PRO A 11 -18.42 -36.96 21.13
N LEU A 12 -19.68 -37.35 21.33
CA LEU A 12 -20.82 -36.60 20.81
C LEU A 12 -20.93 -35.21 21.46
N VAL A 13 -20.75 -35.13 22.78
CA VAL A 13 -20.71 -33.85 23.51
C VAL A 13 -19.58 -32.96 22.98
N ALA A 14 -18.37 -33.51 22.80
CA ALA A 14 -17.25 -32.74 22.27
C ALA A 14 -17.51 -32.19 20.86
N ARG A 15 -18.10 -33.01 19.96
CA ARG A 15 -18.51 -32.57 18.62
C ARG A 15 -19.55 -31.45 18.68
N LEU A 16 -20.56 -31.58 19.55
CA LEU A 16 -21.57 -30.55 19.73
C LEU A 16 -20.97 -29.25 20.29
N CYS A 17 -20.03 -29.33 21.23
CA CYS A 17 -19.32 -28.15 21.74
C CYS A 17 -18.51 -27.46 20.64
N VAL A 18 -17.81 -28.21 19.78
CA VAL A 18 -17.05 -27.64 18.66
C VAL A 18 -17.98 -26.98 17.65
N VAL A 19 -19.08 -27.63 17.28
CA VAL A 19 -20.10 -27.05 16.39
C VAL A 19 -20.69 -25.78 17.00
N ALA A 20 -21.00 -25.78 18.29
CA ALA A 20 -21.51 -24.60 18.97
C ALA A 20 -20.48 -23.46 19.00
N LEU A 21 -19.21 -23.75 19.27
CA LEU A 21 -18.13 -22.75 19.22
C LEU A 21 -17.97 -22.15 17.82
N VAL A 22 -17.95 -23.00 16.78
CA VAL A 22 -17.89 -22.55 15.39
C VAL A 22 -19.11 -21.68 15.05
N ALA A 23 -20.31 -22.09 15.46
CA ALA A 23 -21.52 -21.29 15.24
C ALA A 23 -21.42 -19.92 15.91
N VAL A 24 -20.95 -19.84 17.17
CA VAL A 24 -20.75 -18.58 17.90
C VAL A 24 -19.73 -17.68 17.19
N LEU A 25 -18.60 -18.24 16.75
CA LEU A 25 -17.56 -17.49 16.02
C LEU A 25 -18.03 -16.96 14.66
N LEU A 26 -19.06 -17.57 14.06
CA LEU A 26 -19.65 -17.12 12.79
C LEU A 26 -20.79 -16.10 12.97
N ILE A 27 -21.30 -15.89 14.19
CA ILE A 27 -22.35 -14.87 14.46
C ILE A 27 -21.91 -13.48 13.97
N PRO A 28 -20.71 -12.97 14.29
CA PRO A 28 -20.27 -11.65 13.82
C PRO A 28 -20.26 -11.52 12.29
N SER A 29 -19.87 -12.59 11.58
CA SER A 29 -19.92 -12.59 10.11
C SER A 29 -21.36 -12.49 9.59
N GLY A 30 -22.29 -13.23 10.21
CA GLY A 30 -23.71 -13.14 9.88
C GLY A 30 -24.30 -11.75 10.16
N VAL A 31 -23.94 -11.14 11.28
CA VAL A 31 -24.33 -9.75 11.61
C VAL A 31 -23.78 -8.79 10.57
N SER A 32 -22.48 -8.89 10.26
CA SER A 32 -21.83 -8.02 9.28
C SER A 32 -22.49 -8.11 7.90
N ALA A 33 -22.88 -9.31 7.46
CA ALA A 33 -23.59 -9.49 6.20
C ALA A 33 -24.98 -8.81 6.17
N LEU A 34 -25.62 -8.64 7.33
CA LEU A 34 -26.95 -8.03 7.47
C LEU A 34 -26.89 -6.52 7.71
N THR A 35 -25.81 -6.00 8.28
CA THR A 35 -25.67 -4.59 8.69
C THR A 35 -24.59 -3.85 7.92
N HIS A 36 -24.15 -4.36 6.77
CA HIS A 36 -23.06 -3.74 6.02
C HIS A 36 -23.49 -2.41 5.40
N GLU A 37 -22.84 -1.34 5.85
CA GLU A 37 -22.82 -0.04 5.19
C GLU A 37 -21.37 0.22 4.74
N PRO A 38 -21.08 0.27 3.44
CA PRO A 38 -19.73 0.52 2.96
C PRO A 38 -19.35 1.98 3.21
N VAL A 39 -18.10 2.21 3.61
CA VAL A 39 -17.47 3.52 3.42
C VAL A 39 -17.23 3.65 1.92
N GLU A 40 -17.75 4.73 1.34
CA GLU A 40 -17.58 5.09 -0.07
C GLU A 40 -16.84 6.43 -0.15
N LEU A 41 -16.90 7.09 -1.30
CA LEU A 41 -16.46 8.47 -1.45
C LEU A 41 -17.31 9.38 -0.57
N GLN A 42 -16.74 9.96 0.48
CA GLN A 42 -17.45 10.84 1.39
C GLN A 42 -16.50 11.72 2.23
N ALA A 43 -16.97 12.90 2.59
CA ALA A 43 -16.29 13.79 3.53
C ALA A 43 -16.17 13.15 4.92
N GLY A 44 -15.02 13.39 5.56
CA GLY A 44 -14.77 13.16 6.97
C GLY A 44 -14.92 14.46 7.76
N ASN A 45 -13.93 14.77 8.60
CA ASN A 45 -13.84 16.05 9.30
C ASN A 45 -13.48 17.19 8.32
N ILE A 46 -14.17 18.33 8.39
CA ILE A 46 -13.88 19.52 7.60
C ILE A 46 -14.05 20.72 8.53
N ASP A 47 -13.00 21.04 9.27
CA ASP A 47 -12.94 22.23 10.14
C ASP A 47 -12.38 23.43 9.38
N GLU A 48 -11.41 23.18 8.50
CA GLU A 48 -10.86 24.16 7.58
C GLU A 48 -11.12 23.69 6.14
N PRO A 49 -11.94 24.42 5.37
CA PRO A 49 -12.14 24.10 3.96
C PRO A 49 -10.82 24.13 3.22
N ALA A 50 -10.67 23.13 2.36
CA ALA A 50 -9.50 22.97 1.51
C ALA A 50 -9.28 24.19 0.61
N ASN A 51 -8.02 24.54 0.35
CA ASN A 51 -7.68 25.63 -0.57
C ASN A 51 -7.76 25.17 -2.04
N GLY A 52 -8.99 24.89 -2.48
CA GLY A 52 -9.31 24.43 -3.82
C GLY A 52 -9.65 22.94 -3.91
N THR A 53 -9.45 22.36 -5.09
CA THR A 53 -9.81 20.97 -5.40
C THR A 53 -8.67 20.06 -4.98
N THR A 54 -8.96 19.04 -4.19
CA THR A 54 -8.06 17.89 -3.99
C THR A 54 -8.31 16.88 -5.10
N VAL A 55 -7.26 16.47 -5.81
CA VAL A 55 -7.31 15.28 -6.65
C VAL A 55 -6.76 14.10 -5.88
N ILE A 56 -7.33 12.91 -6.07
CA ILE A 56 -6.94 11.71 -5.35
C ILE A 56 -6.80 10.54 -6.33
N ALA A 57 -5.63 9.94 -6.40
CA ALA A 57 -5.38 8.68 -7.08
C ALA A 57 -5.76 7.50 -6.18
N VAL A 58 -6.62 6.62 -6.68
CA VAL A 58 -7.04 5.40 -5.98
C VAL A 58 -6.61 4.20 -6.80
N GLN A 59 -5.70 3.40 -6.24
CA GLN A 59 -5.19 2.19 -6.86
C GLN A 59 -6.30 1.14 -7.05
N GLY A 60 -7.21 1.01 -6.07
CA GLY A 60 -8.17 -0.08 -6.06
C GLY A 60 -7.50 -1.43 -5.79
N PHE A 61 -8.21 -2.52 -6.07
CA PHE A 61 -7.66 -3.87 -5.90
C PHE A 61 -8.16 -4.82 -6.99
N LYS A 62 -7.22 -5.33 -7.81
CA LYS A 62 -7.50 -6.29 -8.90
C LYS A 62 -6.51 -7.46 -8.88
N GLY A 63 -6.93 -8.61 -8.35
CA GLY A 63 -6.14 -9.85 -8.42
C GLY A 63 -5.97 -10.39 -9.84
N ARG A 64 -4.94 -11.21 -10.09
CA ARG A 64 -4.64 -11.80 -11.42
C ARG A 64 -5.88 -12.49 -12.03
N GLY A 65 -6.35 -11.98 -13.18
CA GLY A 65 -7.52 -12.50 -13.90
C GLY A 65 -8.89 -12.07 -13.39
N GLN A 66 -8.98 -11.11 -12.44
CA GLN A 66 -10.26 -10.61 -11.93
C GLN A 66 -10.54 -9.17 -12.39
N ASN A 67 -11.80 -8.91 -12.76
CA ASN A 67 -12.36 -7.58 -12.86
C ASN A 67 -13.10 -7.31 -11.53
N SER A 68 -12.47 -6.56 -10.60
CA SER A 68 -13.06 -6.33 -9.27
C SER A 68 -13.87 -5.05 -9.27
N SER A 69 -15.17 -5.14 -9.59
CA SER A 69 -16.10 -4.01 -9.43
C SER A 69 -16.29 -3.59 -7.96
N LYS A 70 -15.80 -4.38 -7.00
CA LYS A 70 -15.99 -4.16 -5.56
C LYS A 70 -14.90 -3.34 -4.90
N LYS A 71 -13.72 -3.25 -5.52
CA LYS A 71 -12.58 -2.45 -5.06
C LYS A 71 -12.01 -1.66 -6.26
N PRO A 72 -12.77 -0.70 -6.80
CA PRO A 72 -12.40 -0.03 -8.04
C PRO A 72 -11.16 0.86 -7.86
N ALA A 73 -10.35 0.93 -8.92
CA ALA A 73 -9.41 2.03 -9.11
C ALA A 73 -10.20 3.25 -9.63
N ARG A 74 -9.75 4.46 -9.33
CA ARG A 74 -10.39 5.71 -9.80
C ARG A 74 -9.47 6.92 -9.57
N LEU A 75 -9.72 7.99 -10.30
CA LEU A 75 -9.30 9.34 -9.92
C LEU A 75 -10.51 10.10 -9.41
N VAL A 76 -10.33 10.88 -8.35
CA VAL A 76 -11.42 11.60 -7.69
C VAL A 76 -11.04 13.06 -7.54
N GLY A 77 -11.93 13.97 -7.94
CA GLY A 77 -11.83 15.39 -7.61
C GLY A 77 -12.79 15.75 -6.50
N VAL A 78 -12.27 16.37 -5.45
CA VAL A 78 -13.00 16.73 -4.24
C VAL A 78 -12.88 18.24 -4.00
N GLY A 79 -14.02 18.90 -3.86
CA GLY A 79 -14.08 20.33 -3.61
C GLY A 79 -13.66 20.71 -2.18
N PRO A 80 -13.52 22.02 -1.90
CA PRO A 80 -13.09 22.56 -0.62
C PRO A 80 -13.83 22.00 0.61
N GLU A 81 -15.14 21.79 0.47
CA GLU A 81 -16.06 21.39 1.54
C GLU A 81 -16.29 19.87 1.58
N GLY A 82 -15.48 19.10 0.83
CA GLY A 82 -15.60 17.64 0.75
C GLY A 82 -16.71 17.16 -0.18
N ASP A 83 -17.21 18.02 -1.09
CA ASP A 83 -18.14 17.61 -2.12
C ASP A 83 -17.42 16.92 -3.30
N LEU A 84 -17.99 15.83 -3.78
CA LEU A 84 -17.46 15.11 -4.94
C LEU A 84 -17.74 15.90 -6.22
N GLU A 85 -16.70 16.48 -6.83
CA GLU A 85 -16.82 17.24 -8.07
C GLU A 85 -16.85 16.31 -9.30
N TRP A 86 -15.94 15.33 -9.34
CA TRP A 86 -15.87 14.36 -10.42
C TRP A 86 -15.24 13.04 -9.97
N ASN A 87 -15.57 11.97 -10.70
CA ASN A 87 -15.05 10.62 -10.47
C ASN A 87 -14.74 9.98 -11.82
N TYR A 88 -13.46 9.76 -12.10
CA TYR A 88 -12.98 9.17 -13.34
C TYR A 88 -12.65 7.69 -13.13
N GLU A 89 -13.37 6.83 -13.82
CA GLU A 89 -13.11 5.39 -13.80
C GLU A 89 -12.04 5.00 -14.83
N PRO A 90 -11.22 3.97 -14.52
CA PRO A 90 -10.20 3.48 -15.44
C PRO A 90 -10.84 2.97 -16.73
N LYS A 91 -10.19 3.30 -17.86
CA LYS A 91 -10.52 2.73 -19.18
C LYS A 91 -9.82 1.38 -19.35
N GLU A 92 -10.06 0.69 -20.46
CA GLU A 92 -9.47 -0.65 -20.75
C GLU A 92 -7.94 -0.68 -20.65
N ASP A 93 -7.33 0.49 -20.79
CA ASP A 93 -5.93 0.71 -20.95
C ASP A 93 -5.26 1.19 -19.64
N VAL A 94 -5.99 1.16 -18.52
CA VAL A 94 -5.50 1.41 -17.16
C VAL A 94 -6.17 0.42 -16.19
N THR A 95 -5.38 -0.20 -15.32
CA THR A 95 -5.85 -1.12 -14.29
C THR A 95 -5.80 -0.48 -12.90
N TRP A 96 -4.74 0.26 -12.62
CA TRP A 96 -4.45 0.96 -11.37
C TRP A 96 -4.02 2.41 -11.67
N PHE A 97 -4.35 3.34 -10.77
CA PHE A 97 -3.77 4.67 -10.72
C PHE A 97 -2.81 4.72 -9.54
N TYR A 98 -1.62 5.28 -9.78
CA TYR A 98 -0.60 5.44 -8.76
C TYR A 98 -0.39 6.92 -8.49
N ASP A 99 0.04 7.68 -9.50
CA ASP A 99 0.31 9.12 -9.40
C ASP A 99 -0.69 10.00 -10.19
N VAL A 100 -0.90 11.23 -9.70
CA VAL A 100 -1.64 12.31 -10.35
C VAL A 100 -1.10 13.74 -10.09
N ASP A 101 -0.19 14.22 -10.95
CA ASP A 101 0.32 15.60 -10.85
C ASP A 101 -0.59 16.69 -11.46
N PRO A 102 -0.88 17.79 -10.73
CA PRO A 102 -1.46 18.98 -11.32
C PRO A 102 -0.50 19.78 -12.20
N LEU A 103 -0.96 20.19 -13.39
CA LEU A 103 -0.21 21.04 -14.32
C LEU A 103 -0.72 22.49 -14.31
N ASP A 104 0.15 23.44 -14.65
CA ASP A 104 -0.11 24.90 -14.68
C ASP A 104 -1.38 25.33 -15.45
N ASP A 105 -1.82 24.52 -16.44
CA ASP A 105 -3.00 24.80 -17.25
C ASP A 105 -4.31 24.21 -16.67
N GLY A 106 -4.25 23.66 -15.45
CA GLY A 106 -5.38 23.07 -14.73
C GLY A 106 -5.75 21.66 -15.21
N THR A 107 -4.94 21.06 -16.07
CA THR A 107 -5.03 19.63 -16.40
C THR A 107 -4.14 18.82 -15.45
N LEU A 108 -4.26 17.50 -15.53
CA LEU A 108 -3.55 16.56 -14.66
C LEU A 108 -2.67 15.67 -15.52
N LEU A 109 -1.43 15.46 -15.13
CA LEU A 109 -0.67 14.28 -15.53
C LEU A 109 -1.18 13.10 -14.71
N VAL A 110 -1.17 11.90 -15.28
CA VAL A 110 -1.65 10.72 -14.58
C VAL A 110 -0.82 9.53 -15.01
N THR A 111 -0.28 8.82 -14.04
CA THR A 111 0.35 7.52 -14.22
C THR A 111 -0.64 6.40 -13.95
N GLY A 112 -0.99 5.69 -15.03
CA GLY A 112 -1.91 4.58 -15.03
C GLY A 112 -1.28 3.30 -15.55
N VAL A 113 -1.30 2.23 -14.76
CA VAL A 113 -0.63 0.98 -15.09
C VAL A 113 -1.62 -0.11 -15.49
N THR A 114 -1.24 -0.91 -16.47
CA THR A 114 -1.87 -2.20 -16.81
C THR A 114 -0.97 -3.36 -16.45
N ARG A 115 -1.44 -4.61 -16.60
CA ARG A 115 -0.58 -5.78 -16.36
C ARG A 115 0.61 -5.91 -17.31
N ASP A 116 0.54 -5.25 -18.46
CA ASP A 116 1.46 -5.43 -19.58
C ASP A 116 2.13 -4.12 -19.98
N GLY A 117 2.09 -3.09 -19.12
CA GLY A 117 2.75 -1.81 -19.39
C GLY A 117 2.12 -0.59 -18.73
N THR A 118 2.88 0.49 -18.76
CA THR A 118 2.58 1.81 -18.18
C THR A 118 1.97 2.72 -19.22
N THR A 119 0.97 3.49 -18.79
CA THR A 119 0.39 4.59 -19.57
C THR A 119 0.39 5.87 -18.78
N VAL A 120 0.96 6.88 -19.40
CA VAL A 120 0.95 8.24 -18.91
C VAL A 120 -0.01 9.03 -19.77
N PHE A 121 -0.89 9.83 -19.17
CA PHE A 121 -1.80 10.66 -19.96
C PHE A 121 -2.09 11.98 -19.29
N LYS A 122 -2.19 13.03 -20.12
CA LYS A 122 -2.69 14.32 -19.69
C LYS A 122 -4.21 14.33 -19.74
N TYR A 123 -4.85 14.57 -18.61
CA TYR A 123 -6.29 14.56 -18.41
C TYR A 123 -6.83 15.95 -18.10
N ASP A 124 -7.87 16.35 -18.84
CA ASP A 124 -8.59 17.59 -18.60
C ASP A 124 -9.89 17.27 -17.83
N PRO A 125 -9.98 17.60 -16.53
CA PRO A 125 -11.17 17.36 -15.74
C PRO A 125 -12.36 18.24 -16.17
N ALA A 126 -12.13 19.42 -16.75
CA ALA A 126 -13.19 20.32 -17.18
C ALA A 126 -13.95 19.79 -18.41
N THR A 127 -13.24 19.09 -19.30
CA THR A 127 -13.85 18.44 -20.48
C THR A 127 -14.07 16.94 -20.32
N ASN A 128 -13.60 16.36 -19.20
CA ASN A 128 -13.57 14.92 -18.94
C ASN A 128 -12.96 14.13 -20.11
N SER A 129 -11.79 14.57 -20.56
CA SER A 129 -11.13 14.00 -21.74
C SER A 129 -9.62 13.91 -21.56
N ARG A 130 -9.00 12.93 -22.24
CA ARG A 130 -7.53 12.84 -22.30
C ARG A 130 -7.05 13.72 -23.44
N VAL A 131 -6.16 14.66 -23.15
CA VAL A 131 -5.52 15.56 -24.12
C VAL A 131 -4.54 14.77 -24.98
N TRP A 132 -3.72 13.92 -24.35
CA TRP A 132 -2.84 12.98 -25.01
C TRP A 132 -2.64 11.73 -24.15
N THR A 133 -2.08 10.68 -24.72
CA THR A 133 -1.76 9.43 -24.02
C THR A 133 -0.46 8.89 -24.58
N GLU A 134 0.46 8.51 -23.69
CA GLU A 134 1.77 7.93 -23.98
C GLU A 134 1.83 6.51 -23.42
N ARG A 135 2.50 5.60 -24.15
CA ARG A 135 2.73 4.21 -23.72
C ARG A 135 4.21 4.00 -23.54
N LEU A 136 4.61 3.70 -22.31
CA LEU A 136 6.00 3.44 -21.97
C LEU A 136 6.25 1.93 -21.96
N ASP A 137 7.44 1.54 -22.42
CA ASP A 137 7.95 0.16 -22.30
C ASP A 137 8.49 -0.05 -20.87
N ALA A 138 7.57 0.02 -19.91
CA ALA A 138 7.79 -0.09 -18.46
C ALA A 138 6.55 -0.74 -17.82
N ASP A 139 6.72 -1.73 -16.95
CA ASP A 139 5.62 -2.63 -16.56
C ASP A 139 4.74 -2.12 -15.40
N ASP A 140 5.34 -1.56 -14.35
CA ASP A 140 4.65 -1.16 -13.11
C ASP A 140 5.23 0.15 -12.57
N THR A 141 5.31 1.17 -13.42
CA THR A 141 5.76 2.50 -13.01
C THR A 141 4.73 3.13 -12.08
N HIS A 142 5.17 3.46 -10.89
CA HIS A 142 4.32 4.10 -9.89
C HIS A 142 4.26 5.61 -10.07
N ASP A 143 5.28 6.22 -10.68
CA ASP A 143 5.42 7.67 -10.72
C ASP A 143 6.13 8.19 -12.00
N VAL A 144 5.63 9.30 -12.53
CA VAL A 144 6.15 10.01 -13.73
C VAL A 144 5.86 11.52 -13.72
N ASP A 145 6.88 12.36 -13.53
CA ASP A 145 6.74 13.81 -13.75
C ASP A 145 6.79 14.23 -15.23
N LEU A 146 6.04 15.30 -15.57
CA LEU A 146 6.21 16.05 -16.81
C LEU A 146 7.20 17.21 -16.61
N ILE A 147 8.43 17.01 -17.08
CA ILE A 147 9.50 18.01 -16.97
C ILE A 147 9.84 18.66 -18.31
N ASN A 148 10.42 19.86 -18.24
CA ASN A 148 10.98 20.58 -19.40
C ASN A 148 10.00 20.74 -20.58
N GLY A 149 8.70 20.73 -20.30
CA GLY A 149 7.60 20.96 -21.24
C GLY A 149 7.07 19.72 -21.97
N ASP A 150 7.94 18.80 -22.40
CA ASP A 150 7.52 17.60 -23.18
C ASP A 150 8.37 16.35 -22.87
N GLU A 151 9.09 16.35 -21.76
CA GLU A 151 9.89 15.21 -21.31
C GLU A 151 9.21 14.55 -20.10
N LEU A 152 9.21 13.23 -20.05
CA LEU A 152 8.72 12.45 -18.91
C LEU A 152 9.91 11.95 -18.11
N LEU A 153 9.96 12.23 -16.82
CA LEU A 153 10.90 11.64 -15.88
C LEU A 153 10.24 10.42 -15.26
N VAL A 154 10.83 9.23 -15.36
CA VAL A 154 10.11 7.96 -15.15
C VAL A 154 10.83 7.08 -14.14
N ALA A 155 10.11 6.62 -13.11
CA ALA A 155 10.55 5.56 -12.19
C ALA A 155 10.24 4.18 -12.79
N ASN A 156 11.28 3.44 -13.18
CA ASN A 156 11.12 2.16 -13.85
C ASN A 156 11.63 1.00 -12.98
N MET A 157 10.69 0.17 -12.54
CA MET A 157 10.94 -1.00 -11.71
C MET A 157 10.59 -2.30 -12.44
N ARG A 158 10.98 -3.43 -11.83
CA ARG A 158 10.70 -4.80 -12.33
C ARG A 158 11.27 -5.08 -13.72
N ASN A 159 12.39 -4.45 -14.05
CA ASN A 159 12.94 -4.48 -15.40
C ASN A 159 14.04 -5.55 -15.55
N TYR A 160 13.74 -6.81 -15.21
CA TYR A 160 14.70 -7.90 -15.35
C TYR A 160 14.76 -8.48 -16.77
N ASN A 161 15.94 -8.44 -17.39
CA ASN A 161 16.18 -9.02 -18.69
C ASN A 161 16.72 -10.46 -18.56
N GLU A 162 15.88 -11.45 -18.89
CA GLU A 162 16.25 -12.87 -18.85
C GLU A 162 17.40 -13.25 -19.80
N THR A 163 17.60 -12.49 -20.89
CA THR A 163 18.64 -12.79 -21.89
C THR A 163 20.02 -12.32 -21.43
N THR A 164 20.09 -11.14 -20.81
CA THR A 164 21.35 -10.58 -20.30
C THR A 164 21.61 -10.93 -18.83
N GLU A 165 20.61 -11.49 -18.14
CA GLU A 165 20.64 -11.78 -16.69
C GLU A 165 20.96 -10.53 -15.85
N THR A 166 20.41 -9.39 -16.28
CA THR A 166 20.58 -8.09 -15.61
C THR A 166 19.24 -7.45 -15.33
N ASN A 167 19.11 -6.83 -14.16
CA ASN A 167 18.00 -5.99 -13.82
C ASN A 167 18.34 -4.54 -14.22
N ASP A 168 17.50 -3.93 -15.06
CA ASP A 168 17.62 -2.57 -15.56
C ASP A 168 16.61 -1.63 -14.86
N ASP A 169 16.31 -1.90 -13.58
CA ASP A 169 15.64 -0.95 -12.69
C ASP A 169 16.43 0.37 -12.72
N ARG A 170 15.73 1.44 -13.07
CA ARG A 170 16.34 2.71 -13.42
C ARG A 170 15.35 3.85 -13.28
N ILE A 171 15.87 5.07 -13.24
CA ILE A 171 15.13 6.27 -13.57
C ILE A 171 15.58 6.78 -14.94
N PHE A 172 14.68 7.33 -15.75
CA PHE A 172 15.04 7.82 -17.08
C PHE A 172 14.19 9.00 -17.54
N VAL A 173 14.75 9.81 -18.46
CA VAL A 173 14.04 10.91 -19.10
C VAL A 173 13.67 10.52 -20.52
N TYR A 174 12.38 10.46 -20.82
CA TYR A 174 11.81 10.17 -22.12
C TYR A 174 11.35 11.44 -22.82
N ASN A 175 11.96 11.77 -23.96
CA ASN A 175 11.54 12.90 -24.75
C ASN A 175 10.37 12.50 -25.67
N ARG A 176 9.16 13.01 -25.40
CA ARG A 176 7.95 12.62 -26.13
C ARG A 176 7.93 13.10 -27.58
N THR A 177 8.64 14.19 -27.89
CA THR A 177 8.77 14.72 -29.25
C THR A 177 9.63 13.81 -30.13
N THR A 178 10.76 13.30 -29.62
CA THR A 178 11.68 12.44 -30.40
C THR A 178 11.41 10.95 -30.24
N GLY A 179 10.75 10.56 -29.15
CA GLY A 179 10.53 9.16 -28.76
C GLY A 179 11.78 8.47 -28.22
N GLU A 180 12.75 9.25 -27.72
CA GLU A 180 14.05 8.73 -27.27
C GLU A 180 14.26 8.96 -25.76
N THR A 181 14.91 8.01 -25.10
CA THR A 181 15.46 8.22 -23.77
C THR A 181 16.72 9.08 -23.86
N VAL A 182 16.66 10.29 -23.32
CA VAL A 182 17.75 11.30 -23.41
C VAL A 182 18.67 11.31 -22.19
N TRP A 183 18.23 10.70 -21.09
CA TRP A 183 19.01 10.52 -19.86
C TRP A 183 18.54 9.28 -19.11
N GLU A 184 19.42 8.61 -18.38
CA GLU A 184 19.08 7.47 -17.51
C GLU A 184 20.05 7.34 -16.32
N TYR A 185 19.58 6.77 -15.22
CA TYR A 185 20.39 6.35 -14.09
C TYR A 185 19.97 4.94 -13.66
N ARG A 186 20.94 4.01 -13.61
CA ARG A 186 20.71 2.62 -13.21
C ARG A 186 21.10 2.41 -11.76
N PHE A 187 20.27 1.68 -11.03
CA PHE A 187 20.50 1.42 -9.61
C PHE A 187 21.63 0.42 -9.32
N GLU A 188 22.06 -0.38 -10.31
CA GLU A 188 23.31 -1.18 -10.24
C GLU A 188 24.57 -0.34 -9.94
N ARG A 189 24.50 0.99 -10.07
CA ARG A 189 25.60 1.90 -9.70
C ARG A 189 25.85 1.94 -8.19
N ILE A 190 24.82 1.73 -7.37
CA ILE A 190 24.88 1.94 -5.92
C ILE A 190 24.41 0.73 -5.10
N TYR A 191 23.72 -0.24 -5.73
CA TYR A 191 23.26 -1.45 -5.07
C TYR A 191 23.85 -2.71 -5.69
N ASP A 192 24.18 -3.67 -4.82
CA ASP A 192 24.62 -4.99 -5.23
C ASP A 192 23.41 -5.86 -5.62
N ARG A 193 23.59 -6.73 -6.62
CA ARG A 193 22.53 -7.64 -7.10
C ARG A 193 21.98 -8.58 -6.02
N GLY A 194 22.77 -8.88 -5.01
CA GLY A 194 22.38 -9.75 -3.90
C GLY A 194 21.79 -8.99 -2.72
N ASP A 195 21.70 -7.66 -2.79
CA ASP A 195 21.18 -6.85 -1.70
C ASP A 195 19.66 -6.99 -1.63
N THR A 196 19.21 -7.60 -0.54
CA THR A 196 17.80 -7.71 -0.15
C THR A 196 17.63 -7.22 1.29
N SER A 197 18.55 -6.36 1.76
CA SER A 197 18.59 -5.96 3.16
C SER A 197 17.48 -4.97 3.50
N GLY A 198 17.06 -4.13 2.56
CA GLY A 198 15.99 -3.14 2.78
C GLY A 198 14.57 -3.59 2.42
N GLY A 199 14.36 -4.84 2.02
CA GLY A 199 13.01 -5.25 1.59
C GLY A 199 12.93 -6.65 1.01
N SER A 200 11.71 -7.05 0.68
CA SER A 200 11.42 -8.41 0.18
C SER A 200 11.74 -8.64 -1.31
N GLY A 201 12.24 -7.62 -1.99
CA GLY A 201 12.56 -7.62 -3.40
C GLY A 201 13.68 -8.58 -3.80
N SER A 202 13.52 -9.26 -4.94
CA SER A 202 14.59 -10.09 -5.53
C SER A 202 15.11 -9.45 -6.80
N TYR A 203 16.41 -9.58 -7.08
CA TYR A 203 17.04 -9.07 -8.29
C TYR A 203 16.35 -9.47 -9.61
N THR A 204 15.81 -10.68 -9.70
CA THR A 204 15.13 -11.17 -10.92
C THR A 204 13.64 -10.82 -10.95
N GLY A 205 13.15 -10.06 -9.98
CA GLY A 205 11.75 -9.69 -9.84
C GLY A 205 11.67 -8.22 -9.48
N ASP A 206 11.05 -7.94 -8.34
CA ASP A 206 10.85 -6.58 -7.85
C ASP A 206 12.07 -6.09 -7.05
N TRP A 207 13.15 -5.70 -7.73
CA TRP A 207 14.44 -5.49 -7.08
C TRP A 207 14.47 -4.23 -6.23
N THR A 208 14.56 -3.06 -6.85
CA THR A 208 14.62 -1.77 -6.14
C THR A 208 13.24 -1.31 -5.71
N HIS A 209 12.22 -1.68 -6.48
CA HIS A 209 10.87 -1.11 -6.38
C HIS A 209 10.93 0.41 -6.29
N VAL A 210 11.73 1.06 -7.16
CA VAL A 210 11.76 2.52 -7.24
C VAL A 210 10.34 3.01 -7.49
N ASN A 211 9.72 3.63 -6.50
CA ASN A 211 8.29 3.93 -6.53
C ASN A 211 7.97 5.40 -6.82
N ASP A 212 8.99 6.24 -6.91
CA ASP A 212 8.84 7.70 -6.93
C ASP A 212 10.14 8.39 -7.41
N ILE A 213 10.00 9.53 -8.10
CA ILE A 213 11.06 10.26 -8.82
C ILE A 213 10.78 11.76 -9.11
N ASP A 214 11.14 12.66 -8.20
CA ASP A 214 10.91 14.10 -8.44
C ASP A 214 12.08 14.85 -9.11
N LYS A 215 11.72 15.89 -9.87
CA LYS A 215 12.67 16.96 -10.25
C LYS A 215 12.79 18.05 -9.19
N ILE A 216 13.84 17.96 -8.36
CA ILE A 216 14.26 19.05 -7.45
C ILE A 216 14.66 20.33 -8.23
N ASP A 217 15.59 20.21 -9.19
CA ASP A 217 16.05 21.35 -9.99
C ASP A 217 16.69 20.89 -11.32
N ASP A 218 17.28 21.82 -12.08
CA ASP A 218 17.93 21.50 -13.35
C ASP A 218 19.17 20.60 -13.20
N GLY A 219 19.74 20.48 -12.00
CA GLY A 219 20.93 19.68 -11.72
C GLY A 219 20.65 18.38 -10.97
N ARG A 220 19.50 18.23 -10.31
CA ARG A 220 19.23 17.15 -9.35
C ARG A 220 17.86 16.52 -9.54
N TYR A 221 17.81 15.20 -9.33
CA TYR A 221 16.58 14.40 -9.21
C TYR A 221 16.58 13.68 -7.87
N MET A 222 15.42 13.49 -7.24
CA MET A 222 15.26 12.65 -6.06
C MET A 222 14.60 11.34 -6.47
N ALA A 223 14.99 10.21 -5.88
CA ALA A 223 14.32 8.94 -6.16
C ALA A 223 14.12 8.14 -4.87
N SER A 224 13.04 7.37 -4.82
CA SER A 224 12.75 6.46 -3.70
C SER A 224 12.85 4.98 -4.11
N PRO A 225 14.05 4.36 -4.01
CA PRO A 225 14.19 2.91 -4.01
C PRO A 225 13.56 2.25 -2.77
N ARG A 226 12.24 2.01 -2.81
CA ARG A 226 11.45 1.48 -1.69
C ARG A 226 12.06 0.24 -1.03
N ASN A 227 12.51 -0.74 -1.81
CA ASN A 227 13.07 -1.99 -1.27
C ASN A 227 14.51 -1.84 -0.75
N MET A 228 15.07 -0.63 -0.79
CA MET A 228 16.40 -0.33 -0.27
C MET A 228 16.36 0.57 0.96
N ASP A 229 15.16 0.91 1.48
CA ASP A 229 14.98 1.81 2.64
C ASP A 229 15.83 3.09 2.53
N GLU A 230 15.88 3.66 1.33
CA GLU A 230 16.75 4.77 1.01
C GLU A 230 16.07 5.70 0.00
N VAL A 231 16.19 7.00 0.25
CA VAL A 231 15.88 8.09 -0.69
C VAL A 231 17.21 8.66 -1.17
N VAL A 232 17.38 8.85 -2.48
CA VAL A 232 18.65 9.31 -3.07
C VAL A 232 18.45 10.58 -3.89
N VAL A 233 19.30 11.58 -3.66
CA VAL A 233 19.40 12.78 -4.49
C VAL A 233 20.54 12.59 -5.48
N ILE A 234 20.22 12.55 -6.76
CA ILE A 234 21.13 12.19 -7.85
C ILE A 234 21.50 13.43 -8.65
N ASN A 235 22.80 13.66 -8.80
CA ASN A 235 23.33 14.67 -9.69
C ASN A 235 23.14 14.24 -11.15
N ARG A 236 22.37 15.00 -11.94
CA ARG A 236 22.06 14.67 -13.33
C ARG A 236 23.31 14.60 -14.22
N SER A 237 24.28 15.49 -14.01
CA SER A 237 25.45 15.63 -14.88
C SER A 237 26.51 14.57 -14.59
N THR A 238 26.80 14.32 -13.31
CA THR A 238 27.84 13.37 -12.90
C THR A 238 27.29 11.96 -12.70
N LYS A 239 25.99 11.84 -12.44
CA LYS A 239 25.30 10.61 -12.02
C LYS A 239 25.85 10.06 -10.69
N GLU A 240 26.38 10.94 -9.85
CA GLU A 240 26.75 10.63 -8.46
C GLU A 240 25.54 10.89 -7.54
N VAL A 241 25.52 10.22 -6.39
CA VAL A 241 24.54 10.50 -5.33
C VAL A 241 25.10 11.65 -4.48
N ASP A 242 24.44 12.80 -4.51
CA ASP A 242 24.84 14.00 -3.77
C ASP A 242 24.44 13.90 -2.29
N LEU A 243 23.26 13.31 -2.01
CA LEU A 243 22.73 13.04 -0.67
C LEU A 243 21.93 11.73 -0.69
N SER A 244 21.91 11.01 0.43
CA SER A 244 20.88 10.00 0.66
C SER A 244 20.36 10.03 2.09
N LEU A 245 19.07 9.70 2.25
CA LEU A 245 18.38 9.53 3.52
C LEU A 245 18.01 8.05 3.67
N GLY A 246 18.31 7.46 4.81
CA GLY A 246 18.11 6.02 5.03
C GLY A 246 19.31 5.19 4.59
N THR A 247 19.22 3.89 4.83
CA THR A 247 20.25 2.91 4.46
C THR A 247 19.59 1.53 4.45
N PRO A 248 19.90 0.66 3.48
CA PRO A 248 19.31 -0.67 3.38
C PRO A 248 19.29 -1.45 4.71
N GLY A 249 18.09 -1.85 5.13
CA GLY A 249 17.85 -2.65 6.34
C GLY A 249 17.84 -1.87 7.66
N ASN A 250 18.00 -0.54 7.62
CA ASN A 250 17.83 0.31 8.81
C ASN A 250 16.41 0.85 8.93
N HIS A 251 15.48 -0.05 9.25
CA HIS A 251 14.05 0.25 9.34
C HIS A 251 13.69 1.28 10.43
N SER A 252 14.64 1.67 11.29
CA SER A 252 14.40 2.70 12.32
C SER A 252 14.35 4.12 11.76
N VAL A 253 14.98 4.33 10.60
CA VAL A 253 15.01 5.61 9.88
C VAL A 253 13.80 5.68 8.95
N ILE A 254 13.75 4.81 7.95
CA ILE A 254 12.62 4.63 7.03
C ILE A 254 12.52 3.14 6.69
N TYR A 255 11.31 2.66 6.38
CA TYR A 255 11.04 1.27 6.01
C TYR A 255 10.01 1.19 4.88
N GLU A 256 10.48 0.79 3.69
CA GLU A 256 9.70 0.70 2.47
C GLU A 256 8.83 1.95 2.19
N GLN A 257 9.49 3.11 2.21
CA GLN A 257 8.90 4.45 2.11
C GLN A 257 8.31 4.80 0.73
N HIS A 258 7.53 5.87 0.66
CA HIS A 258 6.94 6.41 -0.56
C HIS A 258 6.96 7.95 -0.55
N ASN A 259 6.84 8.52 -1.75
CA ASN A 259 6.70 9.95 -2.09
C ASN A 259 7.44 10.87 -1.12
N PRO A 260 8.78 10.77 -1.04
CA PRO A 260 9.57 11.76 -0.35
C PRO A 260 9.39 13.13 -0.99
N ASN A 261 9.07 14.17 -0.21
CA ASN A 261 8.98 15.53 -0.70
C ASN A 261 10.21 16.36 -0.27
N TYR A 262 10.93 16.95 -1.24
CA TYR A 262 12.14 17.74 -0.99
C TYR A 262 11.81 19.19 -0.65
N LEU A 263 12.30 19.65 0.49
CA LEU A 263 12.07 21.00 1.00
C LEU A 263 13.41 21.71 1.25
N ASP A 264 13.43 23.02 1.05
CA ASP A 264 14.52 23.88 1.53
C ASP A 264 14.02 24.62 2.78
N SER A 265 14.72 24.45 3.91
CA SER A 265 14.46 25.27 5.11
C SER A 265 14.79 26.74 4.85
N GLU A 266 14.31 27.64 5.71
CA GLU A 266 14.62 29.09 5.59
C GLU A 266 16.13 29.38 5.68
N ASP A 267 16.91 28.53 6.35
CA ASP A 267 18.37 28.64 6.44
C ASP A 267 19.13 27.91 5.33
N GLY A 268 18.41 27.27 4.40
CA GLY A 268 18.93 26.59 3.22
C GLY A 268 19.45 25.18 3.47
N ALA A 269 19.08 24.58 4.61
CA ALA A 269 19.32 23.17 4.88
C ALA A 269 18.33 22.30 4.07
N PRO A 270 18.82 21.31 3.30
CA PRO A 270 17.96 20.30 2.69
C PRO A 270 17.10 19.61 3.75
N THR A 271 15.81 19.50 3.49
CA THR A 271 14.85 18.80 4.34
C THR A 271 14.06 17.82 3.48
N ILE A 272 13.76 16.63 3.99
CA ILE A 272 12.97 15.61 3.28
C ILE A 272 11.83 15.17 4.18
N LEU A 273 10.60 15.36 3.71
CA LEU A 273 9.38 14.80 4.26
C LEU A 273 9.14 13.43 3.62
N VAL A 274 8.77 12.41 4.39
CA VAL A 274 8.65 11.04 3.89
C VAL A 274 7.42 10.34 4.47
N ALA A 275 6.62 9.71 3.62
CA ALA A 275 5.66 8.70 4.04
C ALA A 275 6.38 7.36 4.31
N ASP A 276 6.62 7.07 5.58
CA ASP A 276 7.38 5.90 6.05
C ASP A 276 6.43 4.72 6.30
N SER A 277 6.06 4.06 5.19
CA SER A 277 4.86 3.24 5.08
C SER A 277 4.82 2.02 6.00
N GLU A 278 5.86 1.18 6.05
CA GLU A 278 5.83 -0.01 6.90
C GLU A 278 6.01 0.32 8.39
N ASN A 279 6.44 1.54 8.72
CA ASN A 279 6.47 2.06 10.09
C ASN A 279 5.17 2.80 10.49
N ASP A 280 4.17 2.85 9.60
CA ASP A 280 2.88 3.52 9.83
C ASP A 280 3.02 4.97 10.32
N ARG A 281 3.93 5.75 9.72
CA ARG A 281 4.20 7.14 10.12
C ARG A 281 4.57 8.05 8.96
N VAL A 282 4.51 9.36 9.19
CA VAL A 282 5.10 10.37 8.31
C VAL A 282 6.20 11.09 9.09
N VAL A 283 7.35 11.31 8.47
CA VAL A 283 8.55 11.84 9.15
C VAL A 283 9.20 12.93 8.33
N GLU A 284 9.72 13.95 9.01
CA GLU A 284 10.49 15.03 8.39
C GLU A 284 11.92 15.02 8.93
N TYR A 285 12.89 15.04 8.02
CA TYR A 285 14.31 14.97 8.30
C TYR A 285 15.02 16.22 7.77
N GLU A 286 15.74 16.92 8.65
CA GLU A 286 16.60 18.03 8.27
C GLU A 286 18.05 17.55 8.16
N TYR A 287 18.76 18.03 7.14
CA TYR A 287 20.14 17.65 6.87
C TYR A 287 21.11 18.18 7.94
N ALA A 288 21.90 17.27 8.52
CA ALA A 288 22.82 17.57 9.63
C ALA A 288 24.31 17.56 9.22
N GLY A 289 24.64 17.26 7.95
CA GLY A 289 26.01 17.23 7.44
C GLY A 289 26.39 15.89 6.78
N GLY A 290 27.59 15.81 6.20
CA GLY A 290 28.07 14.64 5.45
C GLY A 290 28.05 14.87 3.94
N GLU A 291 28.05 13.80 3.14
CA GLU A 291 27.87 13.85 1.69
C GLU A 291 27.53 12.46 1.15
N GLY A 292 26.81 12.42 0.01
CA GLY A 292 26.36 11.20 -0.64
C GLY A 292 25.66 10.26 0.32
N ARG A 293 26.03 8.97 0.28
CA ARG A 293 25.46 7.93 1.16
C ARG A 293 25.97 7.92 2.60
N ASN A 294 26.80 8.91 2.96
CA ASN A 294 27.21 9.16 4.35
C ASN A 294 26.58 10.44 4.91
N ALA A 295 25.58 11.01 4.23
CA ALA A 295 24.80 12.12 4.74
C ALA A 295 24.12 11.73 6.07
N SER A 296 24.07 12.68 6.99
CA SER A 296 23.45 12.54 8.30
C SER A 296 22.26 13.47 8.41
N TRP A 297 21.24 13.01 9.12
CA TRP A 297 19.94 13.66 9.17
C TRP A 297 19.43 13.66 10.61
N GLU A 298 18.76 14.74 10.99
CA GLU A 298 18.04 14.84 12.25
C GLU A 298 16.54 14.69 11.97
N ARG A 299 15.87 13.75 12.67
CA ARG A 299 14.40 13.64 12.57
C ARG A 299 13.76 14.74 13.40
N ILE A 300 13.27 15.77 12.73
CA ILE A 300 12.63 16.93 13.36
C ILE A 300 11.19 16.61 13.76
N TRP A 301 10.49 15.84 12.93
CA TRP A 301 9.06 15.58 13.09
C TRP A 301 8.67 14.13 12.82
N ASN A 302 7.63 13.66 13.51
CA ASN A 302 7.08 12.33 13.40
C ASN A 302 5.57 12.32 13.70
N LEU A 303 4.76 12.06 12.69
CA LEU A 303 3.31 11.92 12.80
C LEU A 303 2.90 10.45 12.79
N GLY A 304 1.95 10.09 13.66
CA GLY A 304 1.36 8.75 13.72
C GLY A 304 1.74 7.92 14.93
N VAL A 305 2.46 8.47 15.93
CA VAL A 305 3.06 7.71 17.05
C VAL A 305 2.09 6.99 18.00
N ASP A 306 0.79 7.21 17.84
CA ASP A 306 -0.27 6.52 18.60
C ASP A 306 -1.02 5.44 17.77
N GLY A 307 -0.54 5.10 16.57
CA GLY A 307 -1.09 4.03 15.74
C GLY A 307 -2.36 4.41 14.98
N ASN A 308 -2.49 5.70 14.64
CA ASN A 308 -3.66 6.25 13.93
C ASN A 308 -3.43 6.40 12.42
N LEU A 309 -2.24 6.07 11.93
CA LEU A 309 -1.91 5.91 10.50
C LEU A 309 -1.81 4.42 10.18
N ASN A 310 -2.05 4.07 8.92
CA ASN A 310 -1.91 2.71 8.43
C ASN A 310 -1.44 2.73 6.97
N TRP A 311 -0.15 2.44 6.80
CA TRP A 311 0.54 2.38 5.52
C TRP A 311 0.38 3.68 4.70
N PRO A 312 0.76 4.84 5.27
CA PRO A 312 0.75 6.09 4.52
C PRO A 312 1.68 5.96 3.33
N ARG A 313 1.28 6.47 2.17
CA ARG A 313 2.09 6.37 0.94
C ARG A 313 2.43 7.71 0.31
N ASP A 314 1.87 8.78 0.84
CA ASP A 314 2.08 10.09 0.25
C ASP A 314 1.85 11.17 1.32
N ALA A 315 2.68 12.21 1.27
CA ALA A 315 2.71 13.29 2.23
C ALA A 315 3.37 14.58 1.69
N ASP A 316 2.57 15.61 1.43
CA ASP A 316 3.06 16.89 0.90
C ASP A 316 2.97 18.00 1.93
N ARG A 317 4.05 18.78 2.07
CA ARG A 317 3.97 20.05 2.79
C ARG A 317 3.15 21.02 1.94
N LEU A 318 2.20 21.70 2.56
CA LEU A 318 1.42 22.75 1.93
C LEU A 318 1.95 24.14 2.31
N PRO A 319 1.70 25.19 1.49
CA PRO A 319 2.09 26.57 1.80
C PRO A 319 1.42 27.13 3.07
N SER A 320 0.33 26.52 3.54
CA SER A 320 -0.30 26.85 4.82
C SER A 320 0.57 26.46 6.02
N GLY A 321 1.54 25.56 5.82
CA GLY A 321 2.30 24.90 6.89
C GLY A 321 1.73 23.53 7.28
N ASN A 322 0.49 23.22 6.89
CA ASN A 322 -0.10 21.89 7.09
C ASN A 322 0.54 20.84 6.18
N THR A 323 0.31 19.57 6.46
CA THR A 323 0.70 18.44 5.60
C THR A 323 -0.55 17.78 5.02
N LEU A 324 -0.61 17.58 3.70
CA LEU A 324 -1.59 16.68 3.08
C LEU A 324 -1.05 15.25 3.18
N VAL A 325 -1.83 14.29 3.65
CA VAL A 325 -1.36 12.91 3.89
C VAL A 325 -2.34 11.91 3.31
N THR A 326 -1.82 10.95 2.55
CA THR A 326 -2.58 9.80 2.05
C THR A 326 -2.36 8.57 2.94
N ASP A 327 -3.39 8.24 3.73
CA ASP A 327 -3.41 7.14 4.70
C ASP A 327 -4.06 5.89 4.08
N SER A 328 -3.27 5.20 3.25
CA SER A 328 -3.73 4.25 2.23
C SER A 328 -4.64 3.14 2.74
N LEU A 329 -4.30 2.51 3.87
CA LEU A 329 -5.04 1.37 4.41
C LEU A 329 -6.14 1.77 5.39
N ASN A 330 -6.17 3.03 5.83
CA ASN A 330 -7.37 3.64 6.40
C ASN A 330 -8.27 4.27 5.33
N HIS A 331 -7.85 4.26 4.05
CA HIS A 331 -8.63 4.66 2.87
C HIS A 331 -9.09 6.12 2.90
N ARG A 332 -8.20 7.02 3.31
CA ARG A 332 -8.50 8.44 3.43
C ARG A 332 -7.30 9.31 3.02
N VAL A 333 -7.62 10.55 2.70
CA VAL A 333 -6.68 11.66 2.57
C VAL A 333 -7.05 12.67 3.65
N MET A 334 -6.06 13.31 4.25
CA MET A 334 -6.28 14.30 5.30
C MET A 334 -5.27 15.44 5.22
N GLU A 335 -5.69 16.65 5.55
CA GLU A 335 -4.80 17.77 5.84
C GLU A 335 -4.63 17.86 7.36
N VAL A 336 -3.37 17.91 7.81
CA VAL A 336 -3.02 17.90 9.22
C VAL A 336 -2.12 19.06 9.60
N THR A 337 -2.35 19.64 10.77
CA THR A 337 -1.46 20.65 11.35
C THR A 337 -0.14 20.02 11.82
N PRO A 338 0.91 20.83 12.07
CA PRO A 338 2.16 20.35 12.67
C PRO A 338 1.97 19.58 13.99
N GLU A 339 0.93 19.89 14.77
CA GLU A 339 0.60 19.21 16.02
C GLU A 339 -0.32 17.97 15.85
N GLY A 340 -0.67 17.61 14.61
CA GLY A 340 -1.43 16.40 14.29
C GLY A 340 -2.96 16.55 14.39
N GLU A 341 -3.49 17.78 14.35
CA GLU A 341 -4.93 18.03 14.23
C GLU A 341 -5.38 17.86 12.77
N VAL A 342 -6.36 16.99 12.54
CA VAL A 342 -6.97 16.76 11.23
C VAL A 342 -7.99 17.87 10.95
N VAL A 343 -7.64 18.82 10.09
CA VAL A 343 -8.49 19.98 9.76
C VAL A 343 -9.35 19.76 8.50
N TRP A 344 -8.94 18.83 7.64
CA TRP A 344 -9.71 18.40 6.48
C TRP A 344 -9.48 16.89 6.26
N GLU A 345 -10.52 16.13 5.91
CA GLU A 345 -10.46 14.69 5.73
C GLU A 345 -11.48 14.23 4.68
N TYR A 346 -11.05 13.31 3.81
CA TYR A 346 -11.92 12.69 2.83
C TYR A 346 -11.62 11.20 2.68
N TYR A 347 -12.67 10.39 2.66
CA TYR A 347 -12.55 8.94 2.49
C TYR A 347 -12.64 8.56 1.02
N ALA A 348 -11.61 7.87 0.52
CA ALA A 348 -11.46 7.50 -0.89
C ALA A 348 -11.03 6.04 -1.08
N PRO A 349 -11.84 5.05 -0.66
CA PRO A 349 -11.48 3.64 -0.81
C PRO A 349 -11.34 3.24 -2.30
N TRP A 350 -10.51 2.27 -2.69
CA TRP A 350 -9.78 1.30 -1.85
C TRP A 350 -8.28 1.40 -2.14
N GLY A 351 -7.47 1.68 -1.13
CA GLY A 351 -6.04 1.86 -1.32
C GLY A 351 -5.74 3.16 -2.07
N THR A 352 -6.19 4.27 -1.48
CA THR A 352 -5.77 5.62 -1.86
C THR A 352 -4.24 5.65 -1.94
N TYR A 353 -3.69 6.13 -3.05
CA TYR A 353 -2.25 6.06 -3.32
C TYR A 353 -1.60 7.41 -3.08
N GLU A 354 -2.15 8.44 -3.71
CA GLU A 354 -1.62 9.80 -3.72
C GLU A 354 -2.75 10.81 -3.76
N ALA A 355 -2.49 12.02 -3.30
CA ALA A 355 -3.44 13.11 -3.39
C ALA A 355 -2.77 14.47 -3.48
N GLU A 356 -3.30 15.31 -4.38
CA GLU A 356 -2.69 16.60 -4.69
C GLU A 356 -3.65 17.77 -4.61
N ARG A 357 -3.08 18.97 -4.36
CA ARG A 357 -3.84 20.23 -4.38
C ARG A 357 -3.71 20.87 -5.76
N VAL A 358 -4.76 20.74 -6.58
CA VAL A 358 -4.73 21.16 -7.99
C VAL A 358 -4.26 22.61 -8.19
N GLN A 359 -4.62 23.52 -7.28
CA GLN A 359 -4.28 24.94 -7.36
C GLN A 359 -2.84 25.27 -6.96
N LEU A 360 -2.17 24.36 -6.28
CA LEU A 360 -0.81 24.55 -5.78
C LEU A 360 0.24 23.93 -6.70
N GLY A 361 -0.17 23.01 -7.58
CA GLY A 361 0.74 22.25 -8.43
C GLY A 361 1.08 20.92 -7.79
N ASP A 362 1.93 20.19 -8.49
CA ASP A 362 2.67 19.02 -8.04
C ASP A 362 3.65 19.38 -6.92
N GLU A 363 3.66 18.59 -5.84
CA GLU A 363 4.54 18.72 -4.68
C GLU A 363 4.76 20.17 -4.23
N PRO A 364 3.69 20.91 -3.84
CA PRO A 364 3.72 22.37 -3.78
C PRO A 364 4.70 22.95 -2.75
N GLY A 365 5.14 22.12 -1.80
CA GLY A 365 6.04 22.49 -0.72
C GLY A 365 5.45 23.53 0.25
N GLY A 366 6.32 24.10 1.07
CA GLY A 366 5.94 25.07 2.09
C GLY A 366 7.02 25.19 3.16
N PRO A 367 6.74 25.88 4.28
CA PRO A 367 7.71 25.99 5.36
C PRO A 367 7.96 24.61 6.00
N THR A 368 9.21 24.28 6.27
CA THR A 368 9.54 23.06 7.03
C THR A 368 8.92 23.11 8.43
N ILE A 369 8.79 21.96 9.11
CA ILE A 369 8.31 21.92 10.50
C ILE A 369 9.21 22.75 11.42
N ALA A 370 10.52 22.73 11.17
CA ALA A 370 11.49 23.53 11.90
C ALA A 370 11.20 25.04 11.75
N ASP A 371 10.96 25.51 10.51
CA ASP A 371 10.63 26.92 10.21
C ASP A 371 9.30 27.36 10.85
N GLN A 372 8.38 26.42 11.05
CA GLN A 372 7.12 26.62 11.76
C GLN A 372 7.27 26.65 13.29
N ASN A 373 8.50 26.51 13.82
CA ASN A 373 8.80 26.37 15.25
C ASN A 373 8.10 25.16 15.91
N ALA A 374 7.81 24.13 15.12
CA ALA A 374 7.30 22.86 15.61
C ALA A 374 8.42 21.80 15.57
N SER A 375 8.27 20.74 16.36
CA SER A 375 9.13 19.55 16.35
C SER A 375 8.54 18.47 17.24
N GLY A 376 9.04 17.24 17.14
CA GLY A 376 8.67 16.15 18.02
C GLY A 376 7.72 15.14 17.38
N ALA A 377 6.97 14.44 18.23
CA ALA A 377 6.17 13.29 17.83
C ALA A 377 4.70 13.49 18.20
N TYR A 378 3.80 13.30 17.23
CA TYR A 378 2.38 13.62 17.35
C TYR A 378 1.49 12.46 16.88
N GLY A 379 0.47 12.13 17.68
CA GLY A 379 -0.64 11.29 17.24
C GLY A 379 -1.70 12.14 16.55
N LEU A 380 -2.53 11.50 15.72
CA LEU A 380 -3.65 12.19 15.06
C LEU A 380 -4.81 12.43 16.02
N ASN A 381 -5.40 13.63 15.93
CA ASN A 381 -6.67 13.98 16.58
C ASN A 381 -7.60 14.69 15.57
N GLY A 382 -8.90 14.80 15.86
CA GLY A 382 -9.87 15.47 14.97
C GLY A 382 -10.43 14.61 13.81
N SER A 383 -9.95 13.39 13.62
CA SER A 383 -10.47 12.44 12.60
C SER A 383 -11.96 12.10 12.79
N ALA A 384 -12.74 12.06 11.71
CA ALA A 384 -14.13 11.58 11.73
C ALA A 384 -14.24 10.07 11.96
N ALA A 385 -13.14 9.34 11.76
CA ALA A 385 -12.98 7.96 12.19
C ALA A 385 -13.98 6.98 11.54
N LEU A 386 -14.19 7.10 10.22
CA LEU A 386 -15.21 6.33 9.50
C LEU A 386 -14.72 4.93 9.09
N THR A 387 -13.41 4.69 9.07
CA THR A 387 -12.82 3.37 8.85
C THR A 387 -12.25 2.77 10.14
N PRO A 388 -12.30 1.43 10.32
CA PRO A 388 -11.66 0.78 11.47
C PRO A 388 -10.14 0.99 11.44
N GLY A 389 -9.58 1.58 12.49
CA GLY A 389 -8.18 2.02 12.53
C GLY A 389 -8.03 3.54 12.64
N ALA A 390 -9.01 4.29 12.14
CA ALA A 390 -9.09 5.75 12.30
C ALA A 390 -9.85 6.19 13.58
N THR A 391 -10.25 5.24 14.44
CA THR A 391 -11.09 5.40 15.64
C THR A 391 -10.37 5.00 16.93
N GLU A 392 -10.84 5.46 18.10
CA GLU A 392 -10.44 4.95 19.43
C GLU A 392 -10.72 3.44 19.66
N ARG A 393 -11.47 2.77 18.78
CA ARG A 393 -11.72 1.33 18.92
C ARG A 393 -10.50 0.54 18.46
N ALA A 394 -9.91 -0.21 19.39
CA ALA A 394 -8.77 -1.08 19.13
C ALA A 394 -9.02 -2.01 17.92
N THR A 395 -8.09 -1.95 16.95
CA THR A 395 -7.98 -2.94 15.88
C THR A 395 -7.49 -4.28 16.45
N PHE A 396 -7.58 -5.36 15.67
CA PHE A 396 -7.02 -6.64 16.10
C PHE A 396 -5.51 -6.56 16.32
N ALA A 397 -4.80 -5.82 15.46
CA ALA A 397 -3.37 -5.57 15.59
C ALA A 397 -3.05 -4.81 16.88
N SER A 398 -3.75 -3.69 17.14
CA SER A 398 -3.62 -2.92 18.38
C SER A 398 -3.92 -3.79 19.61
N TRP A 399 -4.98 -4.60 19.57
CA TRP A 399 -5.30 -5.53 20.65
C TRP A 399 -4.20 -6.56 20.89
N LEU A 400 -3.58 -7.12 19.84
CA LEU A 400 -2.44 -8.03 19.96
C LEU A 400 -1.26 -7.35 20.65
N HIS A 401 -0.85 -6.18 20.15
CA HIS A 401 0.24 -5.40 20.72
C HIS A 401 -0.02 -5.11 22.21
N THR A 402 -1.17 -4.52 22.56
CA THR A 402 -1.50 -4.19 23.96
C THR A 402 -1.60 -5.41 24.87
N THR A 403 -2.16 -6.52 24.37
CA THR A 403 -2.36 -7.74 25.18
C THR A 403 -1.04 -8.43 25.53
N PHE A 404 -0.06 -8.38 24.62
CA PHE A 404 1.22 -9.06 24.77
C PHE A 404 2.39 -8.11 25.12
N ALA A 405 2.11 -6.82 25.29
CA ALA A 405 3.08 -5.82 25.73
C ALA A 405 3.81 -6.26 27.01
N GLY A 406 5.14 -6.13 27.00
CA GLY A 406 6.00 -6.50 28.13
C GLY A 406 6.15 -8.01 28.36
N THR A 407 5.55 -8.87 27.53
CA THR A 407 5.76 -10.33 27.59
C THR A 407 7.05 -10.72 26.84
N PRO A 408 7.63 -11.91 27.11
CA PRO A 408 8.81 -12.40 26.39
C PRO A 408 8.60 -12.66 24.89
N ILE A 409 7.34 -12.64 24.43
CA ILE A 409 6.97 -12.85 23.03
C ILE A 409 6.42 -11.58 22.35
N SER A 410 6.51 -10.42 23.02
CA SER A 410 6.00 -9.14 22.50
C SER A 410 6.49 -8.88 21.08
N GLY A 411 7.81 -8.88 20.85
CA GLY A 411 8.36 -8.62 19.51
C GLY A 411 7.86 -9.56 18.40
N GLN A 412 7.61 -10.85 18.69
CA GLN A 412 7.03 -11.76 17.69
C GLN A 412 5.54 -11.47 17.45
N VAL A 413 4.81 -11.06 18.48
CA VAL A 413 3.40 -10.69 18.37
C VAL A 413 3.25 -9.36 17.63
N ASP A 414 4.13 -8.40 17.89
CA ASP A 414 4.15 -7.09 17.24
C ASP A 414 4.38 -7.26 15.73
N TRP A 415 5.38 -8.08 15.35
CA TRP A 415 5.58 -8.45 13.95
C TRP A 415 4.35 -9.10 13.30
N VAL A 416 3.63 -9.99 14.00
CA VAL A 416 2.37 -10.57 13.48
C VAL A 416 1.27 -9.52 13.37
N ALA A 417 1.18 -8.61 14.34
CA ALA A 417 0.17 -7.57 14.41
C ALA A 417 0.34 -6.57 13.26
N GLU A 418 1.56 -6.10 13.02
CA GLU A 418 1.93 -5.23 11.89
C GLU A 418 1.59 -5.91 10.55
N ARG A 419 2.09 -7.13 10.33
CA ARG A 419 1.77 -7.89 9.10
C ARG A 419 0.27 -8.14 8.93
N TRP A 420 -0.46 -8.35 10.02
CA TRP A 420 -1.92 -8.45 9.96
C TRP A 420 -2.57 -7.13 9.53
N ALA A 421 -2.14 -6.01 10.12
CA ALA A 421 -2.66 -4.68 9.81
C ALA A 421 -2.49 -4.33 8.33
N HIS A 422 -1.36 -4.71 7.73
CA HIS A 422 -1.09 -4.47 6.33
C HIS A 422 -1.72 -5.49 5.38
N ILE A 423 -1.88 -6.77 5.76
CA ILE A 423 -2.43 -7.82 4.86
C ILE A 423 -3.96 -7.90 4.91
N ALA A 424 -4.55 -7.82 6.11
CA ALA A 424 -5.98 -8.08 6.29
C ALA A 424 -6.89 -7.16 5.45
N PRO A 425 -6.61 -5.84 5.29
CA PRO A 425 -7.43 -4.96 4.45
C PRO A 425 -7.55 -5.43 2.99
N TRP A 426 -6.51 -6.07 2.45
CA TRP A 426 -6.50 -6.55 1.06
C TRP A 426 -7.37 -7.78 0.85
N VAL A 427 -7.27 -8.76 1.75
CA VAL A 427 -7.93 -10.08 1.58
C VAL A 427 -9.30 -10.17 2.25
N ARG A 428 -9.61 -9.26 3.18
CA ARG A 428 -10.90 -9.22 3.87
C ARG A 428 -12.03 -8.93 2.88
N PRO A 429 -13.15 -9.70 2.92
CA PRO A 429 -14.35 -9.36 2.15
C PRO A 429 -14.90 -7.99 2.55
N VAL A 430 -15.26 -7.16 1.56
CA VAL A 430 -15.72 -5.76 1.77
C VAL A 430 -16.88 -5.66 2.77
N TRP A 431 -17.78 -6.65 2.79
CA TRP A 431 -18.96 -6.67 3.66
C TRP A 431 -18.69 -7.12 5.10
N MET A 432 -17.48 -7.61 5.38
CA MET A 432 -17.14 -8.24 6.65
C MET A 432 -16.32 -7.28 7.51
N ASN A 433 -16.84 -6.86 8.67
CA ASN A 433 -16.13 -6.03 9.64
C ASN A 433 -14.79 -6.70 10.07
N PRO A 434 -13.71 -5.95 10.38
CA PRO A 434 -12.41 -6.52 10.75
C PRO A 434 -12.46 -7.58 11.86
N TRP A 435 -13.20 -7.32 12.95
CA TRP A 435 -13.32 -8.28 14.05
C TRP A 435 -14.16 -9.51 13.66
N ALA A 436 -15.14 -9.35 12.76
CA ALA A 436 -15.88 -10.47 12.19
C ALA A 436 -14.99 -11.34 11.29
N PHE A 437 -14.00 -10.75 10.62
CA PHE A 437 -13.01 -11.49 9.83
C PHE A 437 -12.07 -12.31 10.70
N VAL A 438 -11.58 -11.74 11.80
CA VAL A 438 -10.80 -12.49 12.81
C VAL A 438 -11.60 -13.68 13.35
N ALA A 439 -12.86 -13.45 13.74
CA ALA A 439 -13.73 -14.51 14.26
C ALA A 439 -13.98 -15.61 13.23
N PHE A 440 -14.18 -15.23 11.95
CA PHE A 440 -14.31 -16.18 10.84
C PHE A 440 -13.06 -17.05 10.65
N LEU A 441 -11.87 -16.46 10.65
CA LEU A 441 -10.61 -17.22 10.55
C LEU A 441 -10.43 -18.15 11.77
N GLY A 442 -10.81 -17.70 12.96
CA GLY A 442 -10.87 -18.54 14.15
C GLY A 442 -11.80 -19.73 13.99
N ALA A 443 -13.00 -19.52 13.43
CA ALA A 443 -13.96 -20.60 13.14
C ALA A 443 -13.39 -21.62 12.14
N ALA A 444 -12.72 -21.14 11.09
CA ALA A 444 -12.06 -21.97 10.11
C ALA A 444 -10.92 -22.80 10.73
N ALA A 445 -10.07 -22.18 11.55
CA ALA A 445 -8.99 -22.86 12.25
C ALA A 445 -9.50 -23.96 13.20
N VAL A 446 -10.53 -23.67 14.00
CA VAL A 446 -11.18 -24.67 14.87
C VAL A 446 -11.76 -25.82 14.05
N THR A 447 -12.44 -25.51 12.95
CA THR A 447 -13.06 -26.52 12.07
C THR A 447 -12.02 -27.42 11.43
N LEU A 448 -10.96 -26.86 10.85
CA LEU A 448 -9.88 -27.61 10.20
C LEU A 448 -9.09 -28.45 11.20
N GLY A 449 -8.75 -27.88 12.35
CA GLY A 449 -8.07 -28.59 13.43
C GLY A 449 -8.88 -29.77 13.94
N TRP A 450 -10.18 -29.57 14.16
CA TRP A 450 -11.09 -30.64 14.58
C TRP A 450 -11.26 -31.72 13.52
N ALA A 451 -11.50 -31.33 12.27
CA ALA A 451 -11.66 -32.27 11.15
C ALA A 451 -10.38 -33.10 10.93
N GLY A 452 -9.21 -32.49 11.05
CA GLY A 452 -7.92 -33.17 11.01
C GLY A 452 -7.77 -34.18 12.16
N GLY A 453 -8.13 -33.78 13.38
CA GLY A 453 -8.15 -34.66 14.55
C GLY A 453 -9.06 -35.88 14.35
N GLU A 454 -10.29 -35.67 13.86
CA GLU A 454 -11.24 -36.74 13.54
C GLU A 454 -10.72 -37.64 12.42
N ALA A 455 -10.09 -37.08 11.38
CA ALA A 455 -9.47 -37.85 10.31
C ALA A 455 -8.34 -38.75 10.82
N VAL A 456 -7.49 -38.25 11.72
CA VAL A 456 -6.42 -39.04 12.36
C VAL A 456 -6.99 -40.11 13.28
N TYR A 457 -8.02 -39.78 14.07
CA TYR A 457 -8.69 -40.71 14.97
C TYR A 457 -9.36 -41.85 14.20
N HIS A 458 -10.04 -41.53 13.10
CA HIS A 458 -10.75 -42.49 12.24
C HIS A 458 -9.90 -43.03 11.08
N ARG A 459 -8.59 -42.76 11.02
CA ARG A 459 -7.72 -43.07 9.87
C ARG A 459 -7.77 -44.51 9.37
N ARG A 460 -7.93 -45.49 10.28
CA ARG A 460 -8.02 -46.92 9.92
C ARG A 460 -9.34 -47.24 9.22
N TRP A 461 -10.43 -46.64 9.69
CA TRP A 461 -11.75 -46.78 9.09
C TRP A 461 -11.83 -46.05 7.74
N ILE A 462 -11.30 -44.83 7.67
CA ILE A 462 -11.23 -44.05 6.43
C ILE A 462 -10.38 -44.79 5.38
N GLY A 463 -9.18 -45.22 5.76
CA GLY A 463 -8.28 -45.98 4.88
C GLY A 463 -8.89 -47.30 4.40
N GLY A 464 -9.65 -47.99 5.25
CA GLY A 464 -10.39 -49.19 4.87
C GLY A 464 -11.46 -48.92 3.81
N ARG A 465 -12.21 -47.81 3.94
CA ARG A 465 -13.22 -47.40 2.95
C ARG A 465 -12.62 -46.91 1.64
N LEU A 466 -11.51 -46.18 1.68
CA LEU A 466 -10.80 -45.74 0.48
C LEU A 466 -10.22 -46.92 -0.31
N ARG A 467 -9.64 -47.92 0.37
CA ARG A 467 -9.16 -49.16 -0.27
C ARG A 467 -10.31 -49.96 -0.89
N ALA A 468 -11.40 -50.16 -0.14
CA ALA A 468 -12.59 -50.84 -0.66
C ALA A 468 -13.23 -50.11 -1.86
N GLY A 469 -13.14 -48.77 -1.90
CA GLY A 469 -13.54 -47.97 -3.05
C GLY A 469 -12.60 -48.12 -4.25
N TYR A 470 -11.28 -48.08 -4.02
CA TYR A 470 -10.25 -48.27 -5.05
C TYR A 470 -10.34 -49.66 -5.70
N ASP A 471 -10.53 -50.70 -4.90
CA ASP A 471 -10.69 -52.09 -5.39
C ASP A 471 -11.95 -52.27 -6.25
N ARG A 472 -12.94 -51.38 -6.11
CA ARG A 472 -14.17 -51.36 -6.91
C ARG A 472 -14.02 -50.70 -8.29
N VAL A 473 -13.00 -49.86 -8.47
CA VAL A 473 -12.77 -49.07 -9.69
C VAL A 473 -11.63 -49.65 -10.54
N ARG A 474 -10.85 -50.60 -10.00
CA ARG A 474 -9.80 -51.30 -10.75
C ARG A 474 -10.44 -52.25 -11.79
N PRO A 475 -10.12 -52.15 -13.10
CA PRO A 475 -10.56 -53.15 -14.06
C PRO A 475 -9.87 -54.47 -13.72
N SER A 476 -10.66 -55.54 -13.55
CA SER A 476 -10.13 -56.90 -13.46
C SER A 476 -9.43 -57.24 -14.78
N GLY A 477 -8.10 -57.12 -14.82
CA GLY A 477 -7.30 -57.63 -15.93
C GLY A 477 -7.53 -59.13 -16.05
N GLY A 478 -8.28 -59.54 -17.08
CA GLY A 478 -8.53 -60.93 -17.42
C GLY A 478 -7.22 -61.63 -17.78
N GLY A 479 -6.73 -62.48 -16.88
CA GLY A 479 -5.67 -63.44 -17.17
C GLY A 479 -6.18 -64.48 -18.17
N SER A 480 -5.43 -64.65 -19.26
CA SER A 480 -5.65 -65.67 -20.27
C SER A 480 -5.42 -67.06 -19.69
N SER A 481 -6.44 -67.91 -19.75
CA SER A 481 -6.28 -69.36 -19.63
C SER A 481 -6.06 -69.94 -21.03
N ARG A 482 -4.82 -70.38 -21.31
CA ARG A 482 -4.56 -71.39 -22.35
C ARG A 482 -4.97 -72.76 -21.81
N PRO A 483 -5.72 -73.59 -22.55
CA PRO A 483 -5.84 -75.00 -22.25
C PRO A 483 -4.73 -75.79 -22.97
N ASP A 484 -4.16 -76.75 -22.26
CA ASP A 484 -3.42 -77.88 -22.83
C ASP A 484 -4.44 -78.87 -23.45
N ASP A 485 -4.35 -79.06 -24.76
CA ASP A 485 -4.24 -80.35 -25.47
C ASP A 485 -4.14 -80.12 -26.99
#